data_AF-A0A2E7ITM1-F1
#
_entry.id   AF-A0A2E7ITM1-F1
#
_cell.length_a   1.000
_cell.length_b   1.000
_cell.length_c   1.000
_cell.angle_alpha   90.00
_cell.angle_beta   90.00
_cell.angle_gamma   90.00
#
_symmetry.space_group_name_H-M   'P 1'
#
loop_
_entity.id
_entity.type
_entity.pdbx_description
1 polymer ?
#
loop_
_entity_poly.entity_id
_entity_poly.type
_entity_poly.pdbx_seq_one_letter_code
_entity_poly.pdbx_strand_id
1 'polypeptide(L)'
;MQGRESVSAPSSPDLRNALELYRSGDLQQADLALQHIYTAENATQTDQRRALATAILIRLESNTGAKLAEAQSLLDQYSRLNTGPLEPEFYLLRDSLNSALNTSRELRSQHDVLMATRDKLDAAQRERRQLEGTLKKLRELSLE
;
A
#
# COMPACT_ATOMS: atom_id res chain seq x y z
N MET A 1 9.48 -13.92 40.45
CA MET A 1 9.14 -13.45 39.09
C MET A 1 10.07 -12.31 38.74
N GLN A 2 11.13 -12.57 37.98
CA GLN A 2 12.05 -11.54 37.52
C GLN A 2 11.58 -11.07 36.14
N GLY A 3 11.15 -9.81 36.06
CA GLY A 3 10.90 -9.14 34.80
C GLY A 3 12.20 -9.04 34.03
N ARG A 4 12.27 -9.72 32.89
CA ARG A 4 13.29 -9.45 31.87
C ARG A 4 12.93 -8.09 31.27
N GLU A 5 13.54 -7.03 31.79
CA GLU A 5 13.66 -5.79 31.06
C GLU A 5 14.52 -6.08 29.83
N SER A 6 13.88 -6.23 28.68
CA SER A 6 14.54 -6.27 27.37
C SER A 6 15.16 -4.90 27.14
N VAL A 7 16.37 -4.68 27.68
CA VAL A 7 17.18 -3.49 27.38
C VAL A 7 17.45 -3.53 25.88
N SER A 8 16.64 -2.81 25.12
CA SER A 8 16.86 -2.61 23.69
C SER A 8 18.23 -1.97 23.53
N ALA A 9 19.13 -2.63 22.79
CA ALA A 9 20.41 -2.05 22.43
C ALA A 9 20.18 -0.62 21.88
N PRO A 10 21.03 0.36 22.25
CA PRO A 10 20.87 1.72 21.78
C PRO A 10 20.92 1.72 20.25
N SER A 11 19.87 2.25 19.62
CA SER A 11 19.82 2.43 18.17
C SER A 11 20.98 3.31 17.71
N SER A 12 21.58 2.95 16.57
CA SER A 12 22.59 3.78 15.92
C SER A 12 22.05 5.19 15.62
N PRO A 13 22.93 6.21 15.62
CA PRO A 13 22.52 7.58 15.30
C PRO A 13 21.90 7.69 13.91
N ASP A 14 22.38 6.90 12.95
CA ASP A 14 21.86 6.85 11.58
C ASP A 14 20.40 6.37 11.56
N LEU A 15 20.10 5.29 12.30
CA LEU A 15 18.73 4.81 12.43
C LEU A 15 17.82 5.83 13.11
N ARG A 16 18.31 6.52 14.15
CA ARG A 16 17.51 7.57 14.82
C ARG A 16 17.16 8.70 13.87
N ASN A 17 18.14 9.18 13.10
CA ASN A 17 17.93 10.23 12.11
C ASN A 17 16.93 9.79 11.03
N ALA A 18 17.08 8.58 10.49
CA ALA A 18 16.14 8.04 9.51
C ALA A 18 14.70 7.94 10.04
N LEU A 19 14.54 7.54 11.31
CA LEU A 19 13.24 7.49 11.98
C LEU A 19 12.66 8.89 12.28
N GLU A 20 13.51 9.87 12.57
CA GLU A 20 13.09 11.27 12.74
C GLU A 20 12.59 11.87 11.42
N LEU A 21 13.28 11.61 10.31
CA LEU A 21 12.83 11.98 8.97
C LEU A 21 11.45 11.39 8.66
N TYR A 22 11.26 10.10 8.95
CA TYR A 22 9.96 9.45 8.79
C TYR A 22 8.87 10.12 9.64
N ARG A 23 9.15 10.40 10.92
CA ARG A 23 8.21 11.09 11.83
C ARG A 23 7.89 12.53 11.41
N SER A 24 8.84 13.21 10.78
CA SER A 24 8.67 14.57 10.26
C SER A 24 7.84 14.63 8.97
N GLY A 25 7.59 13.48 8.33
CA GLY A 25 6.83 13.36 7.09
C GLY A 25 7.70 13.47 5.82
N ASP A 26 9.02 13.62 5.94
CA ASP A 26 9.93 13.55 4.79
C ASP A 26 10.20 12.08 4.39
N LEU A 27 9.18 11.47 3.79
CA LEU A 27 9.19 10.05 3.43
C LEU A 27 10.27 9.72 2.40
N GLN A 28 10.63 10.66 1.51
CA GLN A 28 11.68 10.44 0.52
C GLN A 28 13.07 10.37 1.16
N GLN A 29 13.41 11.35 2.00
CA GLN A 29 14.71 11.33 2.66
C GLN A 29 14.79 10.20 3.69
N ALA A 30 13.70 9.92 4.40
CA ALA A 30 13.62 8.79 5.31
C ALA A 30 13.91 7.47 4.59
N ASP A 31 13.27 7.24 3.44
CA ASP A 31 13.44 6.01 2.66
C ASP A 31 14.88 5.82 2.16
N LEU A 32 15.52 6.88 1.66
CA LEU A 32 16.92 6.83 1.26
C LEU A 32 17.84 6.51 2.44
N ALA A 33 17.62 7.15 3.59
CA ALA A 33 18.40 6.91 4.80
C ALA A 33 18.22 5.46 5.32
N LEU A 34 16.99 4.95 5.32
CA LEU A 34 16.68 3.57 5.72
C LEU A 34 17.35 2.57 4.78
N GLN A 35 17.36 2.85 3.46
CA GLN A 35 18.03 2.02 2.46
C GLN A 35 19.53 1.90 2.70
N HIS A 36 20.19 3.01 3.01
CA HIS A 36 21.61 2.97 3.38
C HIS A 36 21.83 2.06 4.59
N ILE A 37 20.97 2.11 5.60
CA ILE A 37 21.12 1.32 6.83
C ILE A 37 20.92 -0.18 6.57
N TYR A 38 19.82 -0.58 5.92
CA TYR A 38 19.53 -2.01 5.74
C TYR A 38 20.41 -2.71 4.69
N THR A 39 21.15 -1.94 3.88
CA THR A 39 22.15 -2.47 2.94
C THR A 39 23.58 -2.37 3.47
N ALA A 40 23.83 -1.61 4.55
CA ALA A 40 25.16 -1.42 5.09
C ALA A 40 25.67 -2.68 5.80
N GLU A 41 26.84 -3.17 5.38
CA GLU A 41 27.51 -4.33 5.98
C GLU A 41 27.91 -4.09 7.44
N ASN A 42 28.13 -2.84 7.82
CA ASN A 42 28.54 -2.44 9.17
C ASN A 42 27.36 -2.21 10.13
N ALA A 43 26.12 -2.22 9.64
CA ALA A 43 24.95 -2.01 10.48
C ALA A 43 24.65 -3.26 11.32
N THR A 44 24.19 -3.06 12.55
CA THR A 44 23.75 -4.19 13.39
C THR A 44 22.52 -4.85 12.78
N GLN A 45 22.37 -6.17 12.94
CA GLN A 45 21.18 -6.88 12.42
C GLN A 45 19.88 -6.29 12.97
N THR A 46 19.86 -5.85 14.22
CA THR A 46 18.70 -5.19 14.83
C THR A 46 18.38 -3.87 14.14
N ASP A 47 19.38 -3.05 13.81
CA ASP A 47 19.15 -1.79 13.09
C ASP A 47 18.72 -2.02 11.66
N GLN A 48 19.29 -3.01 10.96
CA GLN A 48 18.86 -3.41 9.62
C GLN A 48 17.40 -3.88 9.63
N ARG A 49 17.00 -4.71 10.60
CA ARG A 49 15.60 -5.14 10.75
C ARG A 49 14.66 -3.97 11.02
N ARG A 50 15.02 -3.08 11.96
CA ARG A 50 14.22 -1.87 12.23
C ARG A 50 14.10 -0.97 11.01
N ALA A 51 15.20 -0.79 10.26
CA ALA A 51 15.19 0.00 9.03
C ALA A 51 14.28 -0.62 7.96
N LEU A 52 14.33 -1.95 7.79
CA LEU A 52 13.44 -2.68 6.88
C LEU A 52 11.97 -2.56 7.31
N ALA A 53 11.67 -2.70 8.60
CA ALA A 53 10.30 -2.54 9.09
C ALA A 53 9.73 -1.17 8.74
N THR A 54 10.48 -0.10 8.98
CA THR A 54 10.05 1.26 8.64
C THR A 54 9.94 1.47 7.13
N ALA A 55 10.88 0.95 6.34
CA ALA A 55 10.80 1.01 4.88
C ALA A 55 9.54 0.30 4.35
N ILE A 56 9.18 -0.86 4.90
CA ILE A 56 7.93 -1.58 4.56
C ILE A 56 6.72 -0.70 4.88
N LEU A 57 6.67 -0.03 6.04
CA LEU A 57 5.57 0.86 6.40
C LEU A 57 5.41 2.02 5.40
N ILE A 58 6.51 2.68 5.01
CA ILE A 58 6.49 3.74 3.99
C ILE A 58 5.90 3.23 2.66
N ARG A 59 6.22 1.99 2.27
CA ARG A 59 5.69 1.37 1.05
C ARG A 59 4.21 1.03 1.16
N LEU A 60 3.76 0.57 2.33
CA LEU A 60 2.35 0.31 2.60
C LEU A 60 1.51 1.60 2.56
N GLU A 61 2.04 2.71 3.09
CA GLU A 61 1.37 4.02 3.06
C GLU A 61 1.10 4.52 1.64
N SER A 62 2.01 4.22 0.70
CA SER A 62 1.82 4.59 -0.71
C SER A 62 0.67 3.82 -1.38
N ASN A 63 0.37 2.60 -0.91
CA ASN A 63 -0.72 1.73 -1.37
C ASN A 63 -0.86 1.57 -2.90
N THR A 64 0.26 1.61 -3.63
CA THR A 64 0.28 1.36 -5.09
C THR A 64 0.80 -0.04 -5.37
N GLY A 65 0.36 -0.66 -6.46
CA GLY A 65 0.76 -2.04 -6.81
C GLY A 65 2.28 -2.25 -6.86
N ALA A 66 3.03 -1.28 -7.39
CA ALA A 66 4.49 -1.33 -7.42
C ALA A 66 5.10 -1.26 -6.01
N LYS A 67 4.60 -0.35 -5.16
CA LYS A 67 5.11 -0.18 -3.80
C LYS A 67 4.75 -1.38 -2.90
N LEU A 68 3.60 -2.01 -3.09
CA LEU A 68 3.26 -3.25 -2.41
C LEU A 68 4.16 -4.42 -2.82
N ALA A 69 4.58 -4.49 -4.09
CA ALA A 69 5.55 -5.49 -4.54
C ALA A 69 6.95 -5.23 -3.95
N GLU A 70 7.38 -3.96 -3.88
CA GLU A 70 8.61 -3.58 -3.17
C GLU A 70 8.54 -3.96 -1.69
N ALA A 71 7.41 -3.68 -1.02
CA ALA A 71 7.19 -4.04 0.38
C ALA A 71 7.32 -5.56 0.62
N GLN A 72 6.78 -6.38 -0.29
CA GLN A 72 6.94 -7.84 -0.22
C GLN A 72 8.41 -8.25 -0.31
N SER A 73 9.18 -7.67 -1.25
CA SER A 73 10.60 -7.97 -1.37
C SER A 73 11.40 -7.58 -0.13
N LEU A 74 11.05 -6.47 0.51
CA LEU A 74 11.69 -6.03 1.76
C LEU A 74 11.31 -6.93 2.94
N LEU A 75 10.07 -7.43 2.97
CA LEU A 75 9.61 -8.39 3.98
C LEU A 75 10.36 -9.74 3.86
N ASP A 76 10.62 -10.19 2.63
CA ASP A 76 11.44 -11.38 2.39
C ASP A 76 12.88 -11.17 2.87
N GLN A 77 13.45 -9.97 2.65
CA GLN A 77 14.77 -9.60 3.17
C GLN A 77 14.78 -9.57 4.70
N TYR A 78 13.74 -9.03 5.33
CA TYR A 78 13.58 -9.04 6.79
C TYR A 78 13.59 -10.47 7.34
N SER A 79 12.84 -11.38 6.70
CA SER A 79 12.79 -12.79 7.09
C SER A 79 14.16 -13.46 7.01
N ARG A 80 14.98 -13.13 6.01
CA ARG A 80 16.33 -13.71 5.83
C ARG A 80 17.32 -13.23 6.89
N LEU A 81 17.16 -12.00 7.36
CA LEU A 81 17.98 -11.44 8.44
C LEU A 81 17.61 -11.98 9.82
N ASN A 82 16.49 -12.68 9.94
CA ASN A 82 16.10 -13.26 11.22
C ASN A 82 16.71 -14.66 11.39
N THR A 83 17.67 -14.77 12.31
CA THR A 83 18.34 -16.01 12.68
C THR A 83 17.71 -16.69 13.91
N GLY A 84 16.64 -16.11 14.47
CA GLY A 84 15.94 -16.59 15.65
C GLY A 84 14.42 -16.70 15.44
N PRO A 85 13.63 -16.82 16.53
CA PRO A 85 12.18 -16.80 16.43
C PRO A 85 11.70 -15.49 15.78
N LEU A 86 10.70 -15.60 14.91
CA LEU A 86 10.12 -14.46 14.22
C LEU A 86 9.55 -13.46 15.24
N GLU A 87 10.03 -12.23 15.17
CA GLU A 87 9.57 -11.11 15.99
C GLU A 87 8.09 -10.81 15.66
N PRO A 88 7.24 -10.46 16.65
CA PRO A 88 5.82 -10.14 16.44
C PRO A 88 5.58 -9.11 15.32
N GLU A 89 6.49 -8.14 15.20
CA GLU A 89 6.50 -7.08 14.20
C GLU A 89 6.48 -7.64 12.78
N PHE A 90 7.19 -8.75 12.52
CA PHE A 90 7.18 -9.41 11.21
C PHE A 90 5.77 -9.88 10.82
N TYR A 91 5.04 -10.49 11.76
CA TYR A 91 3.68 -10.96 11.50
C TYR A 91 2.72 -9.80 11.27
N LEU A 92 2.85 -8.72 12.04
CA LEU A 92 2.05 -7.52 11.85
C LEU A 92 2.30 -6.87 10.48
N LEU A 93 3.55 -6.80 10.03
CA LEU A 93 3.90 -6.27 8.71
C LEU A 93 3.35 -7.16 7.59
N ARG A 94 3.47 -8.48 7.72
CA ARG A 94 2.92 -9.44 6.76
C ARG A 94 1.41 -9.33 6.66
N ASP A 95 0.72 -9.26 7.78
CA ASP A 95 -0.75 -9.18 7.81
C ASP A 95 -1.24 -7.82 7.28
N SER A 96 -0.51 -6.74 7.58
CA SER A 96 -0.77 -5.40 7.01
C SER A 96 -0.58 -5.39 5.48
N LEU A 97 0.46 -6.04 4.97
CA LEU A 97 0.69 -6.19 3.53
C LEU A 97 -0.41 -6.99 2.86
N ASN A 98 -0.82 -8.12 3.46
CA ASN A 98 -1.94 -8.92 2.95
C ASN A 98 -3.25 -8.12 2.93
N SER A 99 -3.50 -7.33 3.97
CA SER A 99 -4.65 -6.44 4.03
C SER A 99 -4.62 -5.41 2.89
N ALA A 100 -3.49 -4.72 2.71
CA ALA A 100 -3.31 -3.73 1.64
C ALA A 100 -3.48 -4.35 0.24
N LEU A 101 -2.94 -5.54 0.00
CA LEU A 101 -3.11 -6.28 -1.25
C LEU A 101 -4.58 -6.62 -1.52
N ASN A 102 -5.31 -7.09 -0.51
CA ASN A 102 -6.72 -7.42 -0.63
C ASN A 102 -7.56 -6.17 -0.88
N THR A 103 -7.31 -5.08 -0.15
CA THR A 103 -7.96 -3.79 -0.37
C THR A 103 -7.68 -3.27 -1.78
N SER A 104 -6.44 -3.37 -2.28
CA SER A 104 -6.12 -2.97 -3.65
C SER A 104 -6.88 -3.79 -4.69
N ARG A 105 -7.09 -5.10 -4.47
CA ARG A 105 -7.88 -5.96 -5.37
C ARG A 105 -9.35 -5.59 -5.35
N GLU A 106 -9.90 -5.36 -4.15
CA GLU A 106 -11.29 -4.97 -3.96
C GLU A 106 -11.58 -3.62 -4.63
N LEU A 107 -10.70 -2.63 -4.47
CA LEU A 107 -10.85 -1.32 -5.12
C LEU A 107 -10.84 -1.43 -6.66
N ARG A 108 -10.04 -2.33 -7.23
CA ARG A 108 -10.05 -2.58 -8.69
C ARG A 108 -11.36 -3.23 -9.13
N SER A 109 -11.83 -4.24 -8.40
CA SER A 109 -13.13 -4.88 -8.66
C SER A 109 -14.27 -3.86 -8.64
N GLN A 110 -14.30 -2.99 -7.62
CA GLN A 110 -15.30 -1.92 -7.51
C GLN A 110 -15.19 -0.92 -8.66
N HIS A 111 -13.98 -0.59 -9.09
CA HIS A 111 -13.75 0.28 -10.24
C HIS A 111 -14.30 -0.33 -11.53
N ASP A 112 -14.07 -1.62 -11.78
CA ASP A 112 -14.58 -2.31 -12.96
C ASP A 112 -16.12 -2.34 -12.98
N VAL A 113 -16.74 -2.56 -11.80
CA VAL A 113 -18.21 -2.49 -11.64
C VAL A 113 -18.72 -1.06 -11.92
N LEU A 114 -18.02 -0.04 -11.45
CA LEU A 114 -18.37 1.37 -11.74
C LEU A 114 -18.28 1.69 -13.23
N MET A 115 -17.27 1.18 -13.94
CA MET A 115 -17.16 1.36 -15.38
C MET A 115 -18.29 0.63 -16.13
N ALA A 116 -18.58 -0.61 -15.76
CA ALA A 116 -19.69 -1.36 -16.37
C ALA A 116 -21.06 -0.71 -16.12
N THR A 117 -21.29 -0.13 -14.94
CA THR A 117 -22.53 0.60 -14.63
C THR A 117 -22.62 1.92 -15.39
N ARG A 118 -21.51 2.63 -15.55
CA ARG A 118 -21.43 3.83 -16.41
C ARG A 118 -21.79 3.50 -17.86
N ASP A 119 -21.23 2.43 -18.43
CA ASP A 119 -21.53 2.03 -19.81
C ASP A 119 -23.01 1.69 -20.02
N LYS A 120 -23.64 1.05 -19.03
CA LYS A 120 -25.09 0.78 -19.03
C LYS A 120 -25.90 2.08 -18.96
N LEU A 121 -25.48 3.04 -18.14
CA LEU A 121 -26.13 4.36 -18.07
C LEU A 121 -26.05 5.09 -19.41
N ASP A 122 -24.88 5.08 -20.05
CA ASP A 122 -24.68 5.71 -21.37
C ASP A 122 -25.49 5.01 -22.46
N ALA A 123 -25.64 3.69 -22.40
CA ALA A 123 -26.54 2.93 -23.28
C ALA A 123 -28.02 3.34 -23.07
N ALA A 124 -28.49 3.36 -21.83
CA ALA A 124 -29.86 3.75 -21.51
C ALA A 124 -30.17 5.21 -21.91
N GLN A 125 -29.20 6.12 -21.77
CA GLN A 125 -29.35 7.50 -22.23
C GLN A 125 -29.47 7.60 -23.76
N ARG A 126 -28.72 6.80 -24.50
CA ARG A 126 -28.84 6.74 -25.98
C ARG A 126 -30.20 6.20 -26.40
N GLU A 127 -30.66 5.13 -25.76
CA GLU A 127 -31.98 4.55 -26.01
C GLU A 127 -33.08 5.57 -25.71
N ARG A 128 -32.99 6.28 -24.57
CA ARG A 128 -33.96 7.34 -24.22
C ARG A 128 -34.04 8.41 -25.30
N ARG A 129 -32.89 8.89 -25.82
CA ARG A 129 -32.87 9.88 -26.91
C ARG A 129 -33.48 9.34 -28.20
N GLN A 130 -33.27 8.06 -28.50
CA GLN A 130 -33.89 7.42 -29.66
C GLN A 130 -35.41 7.35 -29.50
N LEU A 131 -35.91 6.93 -28.33
CA LEU A 131 -37.33 6.86 -28.03
C LEU A 131 -38.00 8.25 -28.04
N GLU A 132 -37.33 9.27 -27.50
CA GLU A 132 -37.80 10.66 -27.59
C GLU A 132 -37.91 11.10 -29.06
N GLY A 133 -36.93 10.74 -29.90
CA GLY A 133 -36.95 11.02 -31.33
C GLY A 133 -38.06 10.28 -32.09
N THR A 134 -38.31 9.01 -31.79
CA THR A 134 -39.41 8.24 -32.40
C THR A 134 -40.77 8.75 -31.97
N LEU A 135 -40.94 9.07 -30.68
CA LEU A 135 -42.17 9.68 -30.16
C LEU A 135 -42.47 11.02 -30.84
N LYS A 136 -41.45 11.85 -31.07
CA LYS A 136 -41.62 13.12 -31.81
C LYS A 136 -42.12 12.87 -33.23
N LYS A 137 -41.51 11.95 -33.98
CA LYS A 137 -41.94 11.59 -35.34
C LYS A 137 -43.35 11.02 -35.39
N LEU A 138 -43.72 10.17 -34.43
CA LEU A 138 -45.08 9.61 -34.35
C LEU A 138 -46.13 10.70 -34.09
N ARG A 139 -45.81 11.69 -33.25
CA ARG A 139 -46.70 12.84 -33.02
C ARG A 139 -46.88 13.69 -34.29
N GLU A 140 -45.80 13.94 -35.02
CA GLU A 140 -45.85 14.66 -36.30
C GLU A 140 -46.74 13.92 -37.31
N LEU A 141 -46.58 12.60 -37.46
CA LEU A 141 -47.40 11.77 -38.36
C LEU A 141 -48.88 11.68 -37.94
N SER A 142 -49.21 11.83 -36.65
CA SER A 142 -50.60 11.78 -36.16
C SER A 142 -51.37 13.09 -36.31
N LEU A 143 -50.68 14.18 -36.64
CA LEU A 143 -51.27 15.51 -36.84
C LEU A 143 -51.53 15.82 -38.32
N GLU A 144 -51.03 14.98 -39.23
CA GLU A 144 -51.36 14.95 -40.66
C GLU A 144 -52.62 14.12 -40.93
#